data_AF-A0A7L4REU3-F1
#
_entry.id   AF-A0A7L4REU3-F1
#
_cell.length_a   1.000
_cell.length_b   1.000
_cell.length_c   1.000
_cell.angle_alpha   90.00
_cell.angle_beta   90.00
_cell.angle_gamma   90.00
#
_symmetry.space_group_name_H-M   'P 1'
#
loop_
_entity.id
_entity.type
_entity.pdbx_description
1 polymer ?
#
loop_
_entity_poly.entity_id
_entity_poly.type
_entity_poly.pdbx_seq_one_letter_code
_entity_poly.pdbx_strand_id
1 'polypeptide(L)' 'MKMDISKLKDEEIDQLISFLDRRNITSFVKRNGETLLLVCKSTSIRPARVELGIENI' A
#
# COMPACT_ATOMS: atom_id res chain seq x y z
N MET A 1 7.64 -4.81 -5.90
CA MET A 1 7.14 -5.60 -4.77
C MET A 1 5.62 -5.74 -4.89
N LYS A 2 5.04 -6.84 -4.41
CA LYS A 2 3.58 -7.02 -4.30
C LYS A 2 3.26 -7.25 -2.83
N MET A 3 2.19 -6.65 -2.34
CA MET A 3 1.77 -6.73 -0.94
C MET A 3 0.25 -6.92 -0.88
N ASP A 4 -0.20 -7.85 -0.04
CA ASP A 4 -1.63 -8.05 0.20
C ASP A 4 -2.16 -6.94 1.10
N ILE A 5 -3.14 -6.20 0.60
CA ILE A 5 -3.81 -5.09 1.29
C ILE A 5 -5.31 -5.37 1.49
N SER A 6 -5.75 -6.63 1.33
CA SER A 6 -7.17 -7.00 1.42
C SER A 6 -7.78 -6.77 2.80
N LYS A 7 -6.93 -6.60 3.83
CA LYS A 7 -7.35 -6.31 5.21
C LYS A 7 -7.41 -4.81 5.52
N LEU A 8 -6.96 -3.97 4.59
CA LEU A 8 -6.99 -2.52 4.77
C LEU A 8 -8.38 -1.98 4.44
N LYS A 9 -8.78 -0.96 5.20
CA LYS A 9 -9.93 -0.13 4.87
C LYS A 9 -9.62 0.77 3.68
N ASP A 10 -10.64 1.20 2.95
CA ASP A 10 -10.47 2.09 1.80
C ASP A 10 -9.68 3.36 2.16
N GLU A 11 -9.94 3.96 3.33
CA GLU A 11 -9.19 5.11 3.86
C GLU A 11 -7.69 4.82 4.05
N GLU A 12 -7.34 3.63 4.54
CA GLU A 12 -5.93 3.22 4.73
C GLU A 12 -5.24 2.99 3.39
N ILE A 13 -5.97 2.44 2.40
CA ILE A 13 -5.49 2.25 1.03
C ILE A 13 -5.21 3.61 0.39
N ASP A 14 -6.12 4.58 0.52
CA ASP A 14 -5.96 5.93 -0.01
C ASP A 14 -4.77 6.64 0.62
N GLN A 15 -4.61 6.55 1.94
CA GLN A 15 -3.45 7.10 2.65
C GLN A 15 -2.14 6.45 2.18
N LEU A 16 -2.13 5.13 1.99
CA LEU A 16 -0.97 4.39 1.53
C LEU A 16 -0.58 4.77 0.09
N ILE A 17 -1.54 4.94 -0.80
CA ILE A 17 -1.29 5.41 -2.18
C ILE A 17 -0.75 6.85 -2.14
N SER A 18 -1.37 7.74 -1.38
CA SER A 18 -0.92 9.14 -1.25
C SER A 18 0.51 9.23 -0.69
N PHE A 19 0.83 8.40 0.29
CA PHE A 19 2.16 8.31 0.87
C PHE A 19 3.22 7.90 -0.15
N LEU A 20 2.93 6.89 -0.97
CA LEU A 20 3.84 6.41 -2.00
C LEU A 20 4.03 7.45 -3.09
N ASP A 21 2.96 8.12 -3.50
CA ASP A 21 3.00 9.19 -4.49
C ASP A 21 3.86 10.38 -4.03
N ARG A 22 3.69 10.84 -2.78
CA ARG A 22 4.55 11.90 -2.18
C ARG A 22 6.04 11.57 -2.16
N ARG A 23 6.39 10.28 -2.21
CA ARG A 23 7.78 9.79 -2.25
C ARG A 23 8.26 9.44 -3.66
N ASN A 24 7.50 9.81 -4.69
CA ASN A 24 7.75 9.45 -6.09
C ASN A 24 7.87 7.93 -6.30
N ILE A 25 7.16 7.13 -5.49
CA ILE A 25 7.12 5.68 -5.62
C ILE A 25 5.91 5.32 -6.48
N THR A 26 6.16 4.91 -7.72
CA THR A 26 5.11 4.36 -8.58
C THR A 26 4.47 3.15 -7.92
N SER A 27 3.16 3.23 -7.74
CA SER A 27 2.33 2.17 -7.17
C SER A 27 1.00 2.05 -7.91
N PHE A 28 0.41 0.86 -7.89
CA PHE A 28 -0.94 0.62 -8.37
C PHE A 28 -1.59 -0.52 -7.60
N VAL A 29 -2.91 -0.46 -7.45
CA VAL A 29 -3.69 -1.51 -6.83
C VAL A 29 -4.24 -2.44 -7.91
N LYS A 30 -4.07 -3.75 -7.70
CA LYS A 30 -4.60 -4.79 -8.58
C LYS A 30 -5.49 -5.72 -7.76
N ARG A 31 -6.72 -5.93 -8.20
CA ARG A 31 -7.58 -7.00 -7.67
C ARG A 31 -7.27 -8.32 -8.39
N ASN A 32 -7.08 -9.39 -7.62
CA ASN A 32 -6.85 -10.74 -8.11
C ASN A 32 -7.81 -11.70 -7.39
N GLY A 33 -8.99 -11.92 -7.98
CA GLY A 33 -10.09 -12.62 -7.30
C GLY A 33 -10.57 -11.81 -6.09
N GLU A 34 -10.55 -12.43 -4.91
CA GLU A 34 -10.91 -11.79 -3.63
C GLU A 34 -9.77 -10.99 -3.00
N THR A 35 -8.54 -11.15 -3.50
CA THR A 35 -7.36 -10.46 -2.95
C THR A 35 -7.14 -9.10 -3.62
N LEU A 36 -6.89 -8.07 -2.82
CA LEU A 36 -6.38 -6.77 -3.24
C LEU A 36 -4.87 -6.72 -3.03
N LEU A 37 -4.13 -6.47 -4.11
CA LEU A 37 -2.68 -6.40 -4.10
C LEU A 37 -2.23 -4.98 -4.42
N LEU A 38 -1.40 -4.40 -3.54
CA LEU A 38 -0.62 -3.23 -3.87
C LEU A 38 0.66 -3.66 -4.57
N VAL A 39 0.91 -3.11 -5.75
CA VAL A 39 2.15 -3.31 -6.49
C VAL A 39 2.91 -1.99 -6.50
N CYS A 40 4.12 -1.97 -5.94
CA CYS A 40 4.96 -0.78 -5.90
C CYS A 40 6.39 -1.08 -6.35
N LYS A 41 7.09 -0.09 -6.92
CA LYS A 41 8.49 -0.24 -7.33
C LYS A 41 9.46 -0.28 -6.13
N SER A 42 9.06 0.28 -4.99
CA SER A 42 9.85 0.25 -3.76
C SER A 42 9.94 -1.16 -3.15
N THR A 43 11.10 -1.48 -2.59
CA THR A 43 11.36 -2.69 -1.80
C THR A 43 11.07 -2.50 -0.31
N SER A 44 10.77 -1.28 0.14
CA SER A 44 10.47 -0.98 1.54
C SER A 44 9.24 -0.09 1.66
N ILE A 45 8.17 -0.68 2.23
CA ILE A 45 6.95 0.01 2.69
C ILE A 45 6.96 0.22 4.21
N ARG A 46 8.01 -0.23 4.91
CA ARG A 46 8.16 -0.03 6.38
C ARG A 46 7.92 1.41 6.84
N PRO A 47 8.35 2.46 6.11
CA PRO A 47 8.05 3.83 6.50
C PRO A 47 6.54 4.13 6.56
N ALA A 48 5.73 3.51 5.69
CA ALA A 48 4.27 3.69 5.70
C ALA A 48 3.63 3.11 6.97
N ARG A 49 4.14 1.98 7.50
CA ARG A 49 3.65 1.42 8.77
C ARG A 49 3.85 2.38 9.93
N VAL A 50 5.02 3.00 9.99
CA VAL A 50 5.42 3.89 11.08
C VAL A 50 4.71 5.25 10.97
N GLU A 51 4.61 5.80 9.75
CA GLU A 51 4.07 7.14 9.53
C GLU A 51 2.54 7.18 9.41
N LEU A 52 1.92 6.09 8.92
CA LEU A 52 0.45 6.01 8.76
C LEU A 52 -0.22 5.18 9.87
N GLY A 53 0.55 4.47 10.70
CA GLY A 53 -0.02 3.59 11.74
C GLY A 53 -0.74 2.36 11.17
N ILE A 54 -0.52 2.01 9.91
CA ILE A 54 -1.14 0.86 9.27
C ILE A 54 -0.38 -0.40 9.72
N GLU A 55 -0.96 -1.17 10.64
CA GLU A 55 -0.30 -2.35 11.21
C GLU A 55 -0.37 -3.59 10.31
N ASN A 56 -1.35 -3.62 9.39
CA ASN A 56 -1.71 -4.78 8.56
C ASN A 56 -1.07 -4.77 7.15
N ILE A 57 0.18 -4.29 7.03
CA ILE A 57 0.98 -4.29 5.79
C ILE A 57 2.38 -4.89 5.97
#